data_AF-A0A8C8XZ75-F1
#
_entry.id   AF-A0A8C8XZ75-F1
#
_cell.length_a   1.000
_cell.length_b   1.000
_cell.length_c   1.000
_cell.angle_alpha   90.00
_cell.angle_beta   90.00
_cell.angle_gamma   90.00
#
_symmetry.space_group_name_H-M   'P 1'
#
loop_
_entity.id
_entity.type
_entity.pdbx_description
1 polymer ?
#
loop_
_entity_poly.entity_id
_entity_poly.type
_entity_poly.pdbx_seq_one_letter_code
_entity_poly.pdbx_strand_id
1 'polypeptide(L)'
;MSKYKLIMLRHGEGAWNKENRFCSWVDQKLNSEGMEEARNCGKQLKALNFEFDLVFTSILNRSIHTAWLILEELGQEWVPVESSWRLNERHYGALIGLNREQMALNHGEEQVRLWRRSYNVTPPPIDESHPYYHEIYSDRRYKVCDVPVDQLPRSESLKDVLERLLPFWNERIAPEVLSGKTVLISAHGNSSRALLKHLEGISDEDIINITLPTGVPILLELDENLHAVGPHQFLGNQEAIQAAIKKVEDQGKVKKKRDALLVKTRGPFNGRNHRWIPPRKPTTNTGLALVDAMLCCGLRVFTLDCEGNLSHRFQEEYETSKIPSALIFEDSRACVSKPNWII
;
A
#
# COMPACT_ATOMS: atom_id res chain seq x y z
N MET A 1 31.38 -6.64 18.33
CA MET A 1 31.35 -5.39 17.56
C MET A 1 30.65 -5.71 16.24
N SER A 2 29.80 -4.81 15.74
CA SER A 2 29.21 -5.00 14.41
C SER A 2 30.30 -4.98 13.34
N LYS A 3 30.23 -5.92 12.42
CA LYS A 3 31.21 -6.09 11.33
C LYS A 3 30.61 -5.73 9.99
N TYR A 4 29.32 -6.02 9.80
CA TYR A 4 28.60 -5.78 8.56
C TYR A 4 27.34 -4.97 8.80
N LYS A 5 26.95 -4.18 7.80
CA LYS A 5 25.69 -3.43 7.78
C LYS A 5 24.88 -3.85 6.57
N LEU A 6 23.59 -4.07 6.80
CA LEU A 6 22.63 -4.41 5.76
C LEU A 6 21.41 -3.52 5.89
N ILE A 7 20.88 -3.08 4.75
CA ILE A 7 19.58 -2.40 4.69
C ILE A 7 18.56 -3.38 4.13
N MET A 8 17.43 -3.51 4.81
CA MET A 8 16.25 -4.14 4.23
C MET A 8 15.03 -3.25 4.40
N LEU A 9 14.00 -3.44 3.59
CA LEU A 9 12.75 -2.73 3.74
C LEU A 9 11.58 -3.46 3.10
N ARG A 10 10.39 -3.08 3.56
CA ARG A 10 9.15 -3.38 2.88
C ARG A 10 8.84 -2.27 1.89
N HIS A 11 8.44 -2.65 0.68
CA HIS A 11 7.95 -1.71 -0.33
C HIS A 11 6.84 -0.77 0.19
N GLY A 12 6.63 0.33 -0.52
CA GLY A 12 5.56 1.30 -0.23
C GLY A 12 4.15 0.75 -0.45
N GLU A 13 3.14 1.52 -0.08
CA GLU A 13 1.73 1.15 -0.16
C GLU A 13 1.29 0.85 -1.62
N GLY A 14 0.49 -0.21 -1.81
CA GLY A 14 -0.26 -0.45 -3.04
C GLY A 14 -1.76 -0.19 -2.85
N ALA A 15 -2.56 -0.19 -3.91
CA ALA A 15 -3.99 0.06 -3.77
C ALA A 15 -4.70 -0.94 -2.83
N TRP A 16 -4.30 -2.22 -2.75
CA TRP A 16 -4.95 -3.18 -1.84
C TRP A 16 -4.50 -3.03 -0.39
N ASN A 17 -3.35 -2.41 -0.14
CA ASN A 17 -3.01 -2.01 1.23
C ASN A 17 -3.99 -0.94 1.72
N LYS A 18 -4.31 0.04 0.86
CA LYS A 18 -5.30 1.10 1.12
C LYS A 18 -6.73 0.55 1.26
N GLU A 19 -7.11 -0.40 0.41
CA GLU A 19 -8.40 -1.12 0.48
C GLU A 19 -8.47 -2.19 1.58
N ASN A 20 -7.39 -2.35 2.35
CA ASN A 20 -7.26 -3.35 3.40
C ASN A 20 -7.52 -4.81 2.95
N ARG A 21 -7.02 -5.20 1.77
CA ARG A 21 -7.12 -6.56 1.22
C ARG A 21 -5.78 -7.31 1.29
N PHE A 22 -5.81 -8.63 1.44
CA PHE A 22 -4.61 -9.47 1.36
C PHE A 22 -4.07 -9.53 -0.08
N CYS A 23 -2.96 -8.85 -0.37
CA CYS A 23 -2.33 -8.82 -1.70
C CYS A 23 -1.51 -10.08 -2.01
N SER A 24 -0.57 -10.46 -1.13
CA SER A 24 0.21 -11.70 -1.29
C SER A 24 0.96 -11.76 -2.63
N TRP A 25 0.77 -12.82 -3.42
CA TRP A 25 1.46 -13.07 -4.69
C TRP A 25 0.77 -12.42 -5.90
N VAL A 26 -0.37 -11.76 -5.70
CA VAL A 26 -0.97 -10.88 -6.72
C VAL A 26 0.04 -9.79 -7.02
N ASP A 27 0.33 -9.57 -8.30
CA ASP A 27 1.41 -8.68 -8.74
C ASP A 27 0.96 -7.21 -8.84
N GLN A 28 0.36 -6.72 -7.76
CA GLN A 28 -0.10 -5.35 -7.69
C GLN A 28 1.07 -4.36 -7.68
N LYS A 29 0.91 -3.27 -8.42
CA LYS A 29 1.84 -2.14 -8.49
C LYS A 29 1.76 -1.22 -7.26
N LEU A 30 2.81 -0.43 -7.05
CA LEU A 30 2.78 0.71 -6.12
C LEU A 30 1.72 1.73 -6.57
N ASN A 31 1.09 2.39 -5.61
CA ASN A 31 0.32 3.61 -5.88
C ASN A 31 1.23 4.86 -5.81
N SER A 32 0.68 6.04 -6.03
CA SER A 32 1.41 7.31 -5.93
C SER A 32 2.11 7.49 -4.59
N GLU A 33 1.42 7.18 -3.50
CA GLU A 33 1.93 7.29 -2.14
C GLU A 33 3.09 6.31 -1.90
N GLY A 34 2.98 5.07 -2.39
CA GLY A 34 4.01 4.04 -2.27
C GLY A 34 5.26 4.32 -3.12
N MET A 35 5.10 5.02 -4.25
CA MET A 35 6.24 5.53 -5.02
C MET A 35 6.97 6.63 -4.23
N GLU A 36 6.24 7.56 -3.61
CA GLU A 36 6.87 8.62 -2.81
C GLU A 36 7.52 8.07 -1.53
N GLU A 37 6.92 7.06 -0.89
CA GLU A 37 7.56 6.31 0.21
C GLU A 37 8.92 5.72 -0.22
N ALA A 38 9.00 5.13 -1.41
CA ALA A 38 10.26 4.60 -1.95
C ALA A 38 11.29 5.70 -2.23
N ARG A 39 10.87 6.83 -2.82
CA ARG A 39 11.74 7.99 -3.04
C ARG A 39 12.27 8.55 -1.71
N ASN A 40 11.42 8.64 -0.69
CA ASN A 40 11.82 9.08 0.63
C ASN A 40 12.82 8.13 1.30
N CYS A 41 12.71 6.82 1.09
CA CYS A 41 13.74 5.86 1.50
C CYS A 41 15.08 6.20 0.83
N GLY A 42 15.08 6.42 -0.49
CA GLY A 42 16.28 6.79 -1.25
C GLY A 42 16.94 8.07 -0.73
N LYS A 43 16.15 9.13 -0.50
CA LYS A 43 16.62 10.41 0.09
C LYS A 43 17.25 10.22 1.47
N GLN A 44 16.64 9.39 2.34
CA GLN A 44 17.18 9.10 3.68
C GLN A 44 18.51 8.34 3.60
N LEU A 45 18.58 7.31 2.75
CA LEU A 45 19.81 6.53 2.56
C LEU A 45 20.91 7.38 1.94
N LYS A 46 20.57 8.30 1.04
CA LYS A 46 21.50 9.29 0.47
C LYS A 46 22.07 10.20 1.53
N ALA A 47 21.23 10.72 2.43
CA ALA A 47 21.66 11.59 3.53
C ALA A 47 22.62 10.89 4.51
N LEU A 48 22.57 9.55 4.58
CA LEU A 48 23.46 8.71 5.37
C LEU A 48 24.68 8.21 4.57
N ASN A 49 24.84 8.65 3.32
CA ASN A 49 25.91 8.25 2.40
C ASN A 49 26.02 6.73 2.21
N PHE A 50 24.89 6.03 2.07
CA PHE A 50 24.90 4.62 1.69
C PHE A 50 25.34 4.46 0.23
N GLU A 51 26.33 3.61 0.02
CA GLU A 51 26.79 3.16 -1.29
C GLU A 51 26.54 1.66 -1.38
N PHE A 52 25.58 1.24 -2.20
CA PHE A 52 25.22 -0.17 -2.34
C PHE A 52 26.07 -0.86 -3.41
N ASP A 53 26.49 -2.08 -3.12
CA ASP A 53 27.20 -2.93 -4.06
C ASP A 53 26.26 -3.90 -4.78
N LEU A 54 25.17 -4.29 -4.11
CA LEU A 54 24.17 -5.23 -4.62
C LEU A 54 22.78 -4.94 -4.05
N VAL A 55 21.77 -5.18 -4.88
CA VAL A 55 20.36 -5.12 -4.47
C VAL A 55 19.68 -6.47 -4.73
N PHE A 56 18.98 -6.98 -3.72
CA PHE A 56 18.11 -8.15 -3.85
C PHE A 56 16.64 -7.77 -3.73
N THR A 57 15.81 -8.32 -4.60
CA THR A 57 14.37 -8.08 -4.59
C THR A 57 13.57 -9.37 -4.77
N SER A 58 12.26 -9.30 -4.49
CA SER A 58 11.35 -10.35 -4.93
C SER A 58 11.08 -10.26 -6.44
N ILE A 59 10.39 -11.26 -7.02
CA ILE A 59 9.91 -11.16 -8.41
C ILE A 59 8.58 -10.39 -8.53
N LEU A 60 8.03 -9.85 -7.45
CA LEU A 60 6.82 -9.02 -7.48
C LEU A 60 7.20 -7.57 -7.78
N ASN A 61 6.55 -6.96 -8.78
CA ASN A 61 7.00 -5.71 -9.39
C ASN A 61 7.12 -4.56 -8.39
N ARG A 62 6.29 -4.54 -7.33
CA ARG A 62 6.31 -3.50 -6.30
C ARG A 62 7.63 -3.47 -5.51
N SER A 63 8.29 -4.61 -5.27
CA SER A 63 9.62 -4.58 -4.62
C SER A 63 10.71 -4.15 -5.59
N ILE A 64 10.61 -4.56 -6.85
CA ILE A 64 11.53 -4.17 -7.93
C ILE A 64 11.47 -2.65 -8.14
N HIS A 65 10.27 -2.10 -8.32
CA HIS A 65 10.06 -0.66 -8.50
C HIS A 65 10.50 0.14 -7.28
N THR A 66 10.28 -0.36 -6.05
CA THR A 66 10.83 0.30 -4.86
C THR A 66 12.35 0.36 -4.90
N ALA A 67 13.04 -0.72 -5.28
CA ALA A 67 14.48 -0.71 -5.44
C ALA A 67 14.95 0.29 -6.51
N TRP A 68 14.30 0.31 -7.68
CA TRP A 68 14.64 1.26 -8.75
C TRP A 68 14.51 2.72 -8.32
N LEU A 69 13.41 3.07 -7.64
CA LEU A 69 13.19 4.42 -7.13
C LEU A 69 14.23 4.81 -6.06
N ILE A 70 14.66 3.86 -5.23
CA ILE A 70 15.72 4.10 -4.25
C ILE A 70 17.06 4.35 -4.94
N LEU A 71 17.42 3.50 -5.91
CA LEU A 71 18.66 3.65 -6.68
C LEU A 71 18.69 4.94 -7.51
N GLU A 72 17.56 5.36 -8.09
CA GLU A 72 17.42 6.64 -8.78
C GLU A 72 17.74 7.83 -7.86
N GLU A 73 17.16 7.89 -6.66
CA GLU A 73 17.42 8.98 -5.72
C GLU A 73 18.89 9.00 -5.24
N LEU A 74 19.51 7.82 -5.16
CA LEU A 74 20.92 7.64 -4.79
C LEU A 74 21.89 7.96 -5.95
N GLY A 75 21.45 7.95 -7.21
CA GLY A 75 22.32 7.98 -8.38
C GLY A 75 23.13 6.69 -8.55
N GLN A 76 22.54 5.55 -8.19
CA GLN A 76 23.14 4.23 -8.12
C GLN A 76 22.42 3.21 -9.01
N GLU A 77 21.79 3.63 -10.10
CA GLU A 77 21.02 2.76 -11.00
C GLU A 77 21.88 1.68 -11.68
N TRP A 78 23.20 1.86 -11.71
CA TRP A 78 24.17 0.91 -12.22
C TRP A 78 24.44 -0.26 -11.26
N VAL A 79 24.00 -0.17 -10.01
CA VAL A 79 24.19 -1.23 -9.01
C VAL A 79 23.44 -2.49 -9.45
N PRO A 80 24.09 -3.67 -9.48
CA PRO A 80 23.43 -4.90 -9.92
C PRO A 80 22.22 -5.27 -9.05
N VAL A 81 21.14 -5.69 -9.70
CA VAL A 81 19.88 -6.10 -9.05
C VAL A 81 19.59 -7.57 -9.35
N GLU A 82 19.41 -8.39 -8.31
CA GLU A 82 18.99 -9.79 -8.42
C GLU A 82 17.57 -9.96 -7.85
N SER A 83 16.70 -10.67 -8.58
CA SER A 83 15.31 -10.88 -8.19
C SER A 83 15.00 -12.36 -8.04
N SER A 84 14.36 -12.76 -6.94
CA SER A 84 14.03 -14.17 -6.66
C SER A 84 12.67 -14.34 -6.01
N TRP A 85 11.92 -15.38 -6.41
CA TRP A 85 10.64 -15.73 -5.77
C TRP A 85 10.80 -16.09 -4.30
N ARG A 86 12.00 -16.53 -3.90
CA ARG A 86 12.34 -16.82 -2.50
C ARG A 86 12.32 -15.57 -1.61
N LEU A 87 12.22 -14.37 -2.17
CA LEU A 87 11.99 -13.12 -1.45
C LEU A 87 10.52 -12.62 -1.53
N ASN A 88 9.64 -13.31 -2.26
CA ASN A 88 8.22 -12.95 -2.36
C ASN A 88 7.57 -12.82 -0.97
N GLU A 89 6.48 -12.04 -0.92
CA GLU A 89 5.60 -11.99 0.24
C GLU A 89 5.08 -13.40 0.60
N ARG A 90 4.66 -13.60 1.85
CA ARG A 90 3.97 -14.83 2.26
C ARG A 90 2.76 -15.12 1.37
N HIS A 91 2.61 -16.36 0.90
CA HIS A 91 1.45 -16.83 0.18
C HIS A 91 0.23 -16.97 1.11
N TYR A 92 -0.73 -16.05 1.03
CA TYR A 92 -1.94 -16.06 1.87
C TYR A 92 -3.02 -17.06 1.42
N GLY A 93 -2.80 -17.77 0.31
CA GLY A 93 -3.70 -18.82 -0.18
C GLY A 93 -5.10 -18.30 -0.50
N ALA A 94 -6.13 -18.98 -0.04
CA ALA A 94 -7.53 -18.57 -0.28
C ALA A 94 -7.91 -17.24 0.40
N LEU A 95 -7.06 -16.69 1.30
CA LEU A 95 -7.31 -15.35 1.87
C LEU A 95 -6.98 -14.22 0.90
N ILE A 96 -6.30 -14.51 -0.22
CA ILE A 96 -5.91 -13.51 -1.22
C ILE A 96 -7.14 -12.77 -1.74
N GLY A 97 -7.05 -11.44 -1.77
CA GLY A 97 -8.14 -10.58 -2.21
C GLY A 97 -9.26 -10.38 -1.19
N LEU A 98 -9.29 -11.09 -0.05
CA LEU A 98 -10.26 -10.83 1.01
C LEU A 98 -9.87 -9.59 1.82
N ASN A 99 -10.87 -8.85 2.29
CA ASN A 99 -10.68 -7.69 3.16
C ASN A 99 -10.42 -8.14 4.61
N ARG A 100 -9.37 -7.61 5.25
CA ARG A 100 -8.93 -8.03 6.59
C ARG A 100 -9.94 -7.69 7.68
N GLU A 101 -10.59 -6.53 7.59
CA GLU A 101 -11.63 -6.11 8.53
C GLU A 101 -12.87 -7.02 8.40
N GLN A 102 -13.25 -7.37 7.16
CA GLN A 102 -14.32 -8.35 6.94
C GLN A 102 -13.98 -9.74 7.51
N MET A 103 -12.73 -10.17 7.38
CA MET A 103 -12.29 -11.43 8.00
C MET A 103 -12.31 -11.36 9.52
N ALA A 104 -12.01 -10.21 10.12
CA ALA A 104 -12.09 -10.02 11.57
C ALA A 104 -13.55 -10.05 12.05
N LEU A 105 -14.49 -9.54 11.27
CA LEU A 105 -15.93 -9.66 11.53
C LEU A 105 -16.44 -11.10 11.44
N ASN A 106 -15.95 -11.86 10.45
CA ASN A 106 -16.45 -13.22 10.18
C ASN A 106 -15.81 -14.28 11.10
N HIS A 107 -14.53 -14.12 11.44
CA HIS A 107 -13.72 -15.14 12.11
C HIS A 107 -13.12 -14.68 13.44
N GLY A 108 -13.33 -13.42 13.83
CA GLY A 108 -12.76 -12.82 15.04
C GLY A 108 -11.35 -12.24 14.82
N GLU A 109 -11.02 -11.20 15.59
CA GLU A 109 -9.72 -10.52 15.54
C GLU A 109 -8.55 -11.45 15.88
N GLU A 110 -8.75 -12.38 16.82
CA GLU A 110 -7.72 -13.35 17.26
C GLU A 110 -7.32 -14.28 16.11
N GLN A 111 -8.28 -14.86 15.40
CA GLN A 111 -8.01 -15.73 14.27
C GLN A 111 -7.30 -14.98 13.12
N VAL A 112 -7.71 -13.74 12.85
CA VAL A 112 -7.04 -12.89 11.84
C VAL A 112 -5.63 -12.52 12.29
N ARG A 113 -5.41 -12.25 13.58
CA ARG A 113 -4.06 -12.02 14.13
C ARG A 113 -3.18 -13.25 13.96
N LEU A 114 -3.70 -14.45 14.27
CA LEU A 114 -2.98 -15.70 14.05
C LEU A 114 -2.61 -15.88 12.57
N TRP A 115 -3.54 -15.76 11.64
CA TRP A 115 -3.24 -15.87 10.21
C TRP A 115 -2.25 -14.83 9.69
N ARG A 116 -2.18 -13.63 10.29
CA ARG A 116 -1.32 -12.53 9.85
C ARG A 116 0.08 -12.55 10.44
N ARG A 117 0.23 -13.13 11.64
CA ARG A 117 1.43 -12.93 12.47
C ARG A 117 2.01 -14.18 13.07
N SER A 118 1.21 -15.23 13.29
CA SER A 118 1.70 -16.49 13.86
C SER A 118 2.82 -17.09 13.00
N TYR A 119 3.76 -17.77 13.65
CA TYR A 119 4.83 -18.47 12.98
C TYR A 119 4.33 -19.71 12.22
N ASN A 120 3.48 -20.52 12.87
CA ASN A 120 3.14 -21.88 12.44
C ASN A 120 1.79 -22.01 11.74
N VAL A 121 0.88 -21.03 11.87
CA VAL A 121 -0.47 -21.16 11.28
C VAL A 121 -0.42 -20.93 9.76
N THR A 122 -0.73 -21.97 9.00
CA THR A 122 -0.87 -21.93 7.53
C THR A 122 -2.30 -21.51 7.15
N PRO A 123 -2.49 -20.55 6.23
CA PRO A 123 -3.81 -20.22 5.69
C PRO A 123 -4.36 -21.35 4.83
N PRO A 124 -5.67 -21.38 4.54
CA PRO A 124 -6.21 -22.32 3.56
C PRO A 124 -5.53 -22.15 2.19
N PRO A 125 -5.19 -23.23 1.48
CA PRO A 125 -4.53 -23.16 0.18
C PRO A 125 -5.44 -22.52 -0.86
N ILE A 126 -4.86 -21.80 -1.82
CA ILE A 126 -5.56 -21.35 -3.03
C ILE A 126 -5.81 -22.56 -3.95
N ASP A 127 -6.96 -22.58 -4.61
CA ASP A 127 -7.31 -23.57 -5.65
C ASP A 127 -7.64 -22.88 -6.99
N GLU A 128 -7.84 -23.68 -8.04
CA GLU A 128 -8.12 -23.19 -9.40
C GLU A 128 -9.42 -22.39 -9.52
N SER A 129 -10.37 -22.55 -8.60
CA SER A 129 -11.62 -21.78 -8.59
C SER A 129 -11.45 -20.37 -8.04
N HIS A 130 -10.32 -20.10 -7.36
CA HIS A 130 -10.06 -18.81 -6.75
C HIS A 130 -9.85 -17.72 -7.82
N PRO A 131 -10.46 -16.51 -7.68
CA PRO A 131 -10.45 -15.47 -8.72
C PRO A 131 -9.07 -15.04 -9.20
N TYR A 132 -8.04 -15.18 -8.36
CA TYR A 132 -6.66 -14.76 -8.64
C TYR A 132 -5.70 -15.92 -8.94
N TYR A 133 -6.16 -17.18 -8.96
CA TYR A 133 -5.28 -18.33 -9.17
C TYR A 133 -4.55 -18.26 -10.52
N HIS A 134 -5.30 -18.10 -11.61
CA HIS A 134 -4.72 -18.09 -12.94
C HIS A 134 -3.80 -16.88 -13.19
N GLU A 135 -4.12 -15.72 -12.61
CA GLU A 135 -3.25 -14.53 -12.69
C GLU A 135 -1.88 -14.79 -12.05
N ILE A 136 -1.84 -15.51 -10.93
CA ILE A 136 -0.60 -15.85 -10.23
C ILE A 136 0.16 -16.93 -11.02
N TYR A 137 -0.40 -18.12 -11.20
CA TYR A 137 0.37 -19.28 -11.67
C TYR A 137 0.56 -19.37 -13.20
N SER A 138 -0.15 -18.55 -13.99
CA SER A 138 0.05 -18.52 -15.44
C SER A 138 1.21 -17.62 -15.88
N ASP A 139 1.67 -16.71 -15.00
CA ASP A 139 2.75 -15.76 -15.29
C ASP A 139 4.07 -16.50 -15.57
N ARG A 140 4.76 -16.09 -16.64
CA ARG A 140 6.02 -16.69 -17.08
C ARG A 140 7.10 -16.67 -15.99
N ARG A 141 7.12 -15.66 -15.10
CA ARG A 141 8.13 -15.54 -14.04
C ARG A 141 8.20 -16.78 -13.15
N TYR A 142 7.08 -17.46 -12.93
CA TYR A 142 7.00 -18.67 -12.12
C TYR A 142 7.42 -19.93 -12.88
N LYS A 143 7.40 -19.90 -14.22
CA LYS A 143 7.83 -21.01 -15.09
C LYS A 143 9.35 -21.11 -15.24
N VAL A 144 10.08 -20.10 -14.80
CA VAL A 144 11.54 -19.98 -14.89
C VAL A 144 12.21 -19.87 -13.52
N CYS A 145 11.47 -20.22 -12.46
CA CYS A 145 12.04 -20.32 -11.12
C CYS A 145 12.94 -21.56 -10.99
N ASP A 146 13.72 -21.61 -9.91
CA ASP A 146 14.54 -22.76 -9.54
C ASP A 146 13.72 -23.97 -9.02
N VAL A 147 12.39 -23.81 -8.93
CA VAL A 147 11.44 -24.89 -8.66
C VAL A 147 10.38 -24.92 -9.76
N PRO A 148 9.87 -26.12 -10.13
CA PRO A 148 8.73 -26.26 -11.02
C PRO A 148 7.48 -25.53 -10.50
N VAL A 149 6.62 -25.06 -11.40
CA VAL A 149 5.38 -24.33 -11.05
C VAL A 149 4.48 -25.16 -10.13
N ASP A 150 4.43 -26.47 -10.37
CA ASP A 150 3.64 -27.41 -9.58
C ASP A 150 4.19 -27.63 -8.17
N GLN A 151 5.40 -27.14 -7.85
CA GLN A 151 6.00 -27.18 -6.52
C GLN A 151 5.95 -25.83 -5.78
N LEU A 152 5.54 -24.74 -6.45
CA LEU A 152 5.36 -23.44 -5.78
C LEU A 152 4.25 -23.50 -4.72
N PRO A 153 4.36 -22.81 -3.58
CA PRO A 153 3.37 -22.91 -2.51
C PRO A 153 1.99 -22.41 -2.94
N ARG A 154 0.94 -23.04 -2.39
CA ARG A 154 -0.47 -22.62 -2.54
C ARG A 154 -0.98 -21.87 -1.30
N SER A 155 -0.21 -21.93 -0.22
CA SER A 155 -0.34 -21.17 1.02
C SER A 155 0.94 -21.38 1.81
N GLU A 156 1.36 -20.39 2.59
CA GLU A 156 2.54 -20.47 3.44
C GLU A 156 2.19 -20.00 4.84
N SER A 157 2.67 -20.66 5.87
CA SER A 157 2.91 -20.09 7.21
C SER A 157 4.13 -19.16 7.18
N LEU A 158 4.47 -18.48 8.28
CA LEU A 158 5.73 -17.73 8.33
C LEU A 158 6.94 -18.66 8.39
N LYS A 159 6.76 -19.87 8.94
CA LYS A 159 7.75 -20.95 8.91
C LYS A 159 8.07 -21.38 7.48
N ASP A 160 7.04 -21.67 6.68
CA ASP A 160 7.23 -22.09 5.27
C ASP A 160 7.97 -21.01 4.48
N VAL A 161 7.64 -19.73 4.71
CA VAL A 161 8.35 -18.57 4.14
C VAL A 161 9.85 -18.62 4.48
N LEU A 162 10.19 -18.84 5.75
CA LEU A 162 11.58 -18.92 6.18
C LEU A 162 12.29 -20.12 5.54
N GLU A 163 11.66 -21.29 5.47
CA GLU A 163 12.23 -22.50 4.88
C GLU A 163 12.60 -22.31 3.40
N ARG A 164 11.79 -21.60 2.60
CA ARG A 164 12.13 -21.29 1.20
C ARG A 164 13.04 -20.08 1.02
N LEU A 165 13.08 -19.14 1.98
CA LEU A 165 13.89 -17.92 1.91
C LEU A 165 15.32 -18.17 2.38
N LEU A 166 15.50 -18.97 3.42
CA LEU A 166 16.79 -19.21 4.07
C LEU A 166 17.86 -19.79 3.12
N PRO A 167 17.54 -20.73 2.19
CA PRO A 167 18.49 -21.14 1.17
C PRO A 167 18.99 -19.97 0.31
N PHE A 168 18.09 -19.06 -0.09
CA PHE A 168 18.48 -17.89 -0.88
C PHE A 168 19.37 -16.92 -0.08
N TRP A 169 19.04 -16.71 1.20
CA TRP A 169 19.90 -15.94 2.10
C TRP A 169 21.30 -16.59 2.19
N ASN A 170 21.39 -17.87 2.53
CA ASN A 170 22.66 -18.56 2.76
C ASN A 170 23.52 -18.68 1.49
N GLU A 171 22.92 -18.91 0.33
CA GLU A 171 23.64 -19.21 -0.92
C GLU A 171 23.94 -17.97 -1.77
N ARG A 172 23.12 -16.91 -1.67
CA ARG A 172 23.22 -15.74 -2.55
C ARG A 172 23.51 -14.44 -1.81
N ILE A 173 22.92 -14.21 -0.63
CA ILE A 173 23.02 -12.92 0.06
C ILE A 173 24.16 -12.91 1.09
N ALA A 174 24.17 -13.91 1.98
CA ALA A 174 25.14 -14.06 3.06
C ALA A 174 26.61 -14.03 2.59
N PRO A 175 27.00 -14.70 1.48
CA PRO A 175 28.39 -14.65 1.00
C PRO A 175 28.81 -13.23 0.60
N GLU A 176 27.90 -12.45 0.03
CA GLU A 176 28.14 -11.07 -0.39
C GLU A 176 28.34 -10.17 0.83
N VAL A 177 27.49 -10.33 1.86
CA VAL A 177 27.65 -9.63 3.14
C VAL A 177 28.99 -9.97 3.80
N LEU A 178 29.36 -11.26 3.85
CA LEU A 178 30.64 -11.71 4.41
C LEU A 178 31.85 -11.16 3.67
N SER A 179 31.72 -10.93 2.35
CA SER A 179 32.74 -10.29 1.52
C SER A 179 32.91 -8.79 1.78
N GLY A 180 32.08 -8.21 2.64
CA GLY A 180 32.14 -6.79 3.02
C GLY A 180 31.30 -5.87 2.14
N LYS A 181 30.47 -6.42 1.24
CA LYS A 181 29.58 -5.63 0.38
C LYS A 181 28.41 -5.05 1.17
N THR A 182 28.02 -3.84 0.80
CA THR A 182 26.82 -3.16 1.32
C THR A 182 25.61 -3.59 0.51
N VAL A 183 24.68 -4.29 1.15
CA VAL A 183 23.52 -4.91 0.50
C VAL A 183 22.21 -4.21 0.84
N LEU A 184 21.38 -3.98 -0.17
CA LEU A 184 19.98 -3.59 -0.04
C LEU A 184 19.05 -4.78 -0.33
N ILE A 185 18.10 -5.06 0.57
CA ILE A 185 17.01 -6.02 0.34
C ILE A 185 15.68 -5.28 0.27
N SER A 186 15.11 -5.16 -0.94
CA SER A 186 13.75 -4.63 -1.14
C SER A 186 12.77 -5.80 -1.20
N ALA A 187 11.99 -5.98 -0.13
CA ALA A 187 11.11 -7.14 0.03
C ALA A 187 9.72 -6.74 0.55
N HIS A 188 9.08 -7.62 1.33
CA HIS A 188 7.71 -7.48 1.80
C HIS A 188 7.59 -7.65 3.31
N GLY A 189 6.37 -7.48 3.83
CA GLY A 189 6.15 -7.48 5.27
C GLY A 189 6.55 -8.81 5.92
N ASN A 190 6.04 -9.94 5.44
CA ASN A 190 6.29 -11.22 6.09
C ASN A 190 7.61 -11.88 5.65
N SER A 191 8.08 -11.67 4.42
CA SER A 191 9.42 -12.15 4.05
C SER A 191 10.53 -11.43 4.82
N SER A 192 10.42 -10.12 5.04
CA SER A 192 11.35 -9.40 5.93
C SER A 192 11.21 -9.86 7.38
N ARG A 193 10.00 -10.07 7.92
CA ARG A 193 9.82 -10.64 9.27
C ARG A 193 10.46 -12.01 9.43
N ALA A 194 10.32 -12.89 8.45
CA ALA A 194 10.93 -14.21 8.48
C ALA A 194 12.46 -14.11 8.55
N LEU A 195 13.06 -13.24 7.74
CA LEU A 195 14.51 -13.03 7.75
C LEU A 195 14.98 -12.39 9.06
N LEU A 196 14.30 -11.37 9.57
CA LEU A 196 14.61 -10.77 10.89
C LEU A 196 14.52 -11.81 12.01
N LYS A 197 13.49 -12.69 11.99
CA LYS A 197 13.37 -13.78 12.97
C LYS A 197 14.64 -14.62 13.02
N HIS A 198 15.17 -14.98 11.86
CA HIS A 198 16.38 -15.79 11.75
C HIS A 198 17.61 -15.03 12.25
N LEU A 199 17.84 -13.81 11.77
CA LEU A 199 19.06 -13.05 12.04
C LEU A 199 19.14 -12.53 13.48
N GLU A 200 18.01 -12.17 14.09
CA GLU A 200 17.94 -11.71 15.48
C GLU A 200 17.66 -12.84 16.49
N GLY A 201 17.47 -14.07 16.02
CA GLY A 201 17.15 -15.20 16.91
C GLY A 201 15.81 -15.04 17.65
N ILE A 202 14.82 -14.41 17.01
CA ILE A 202 13.50 -14.16 17.61
C ILE A 202 12.74 -15.49 17.76
N SER A 203 12.15 -15.70 18.93
CA SER A 203 11.34 -16.89 19.24
C SER A 203 10.10 -17.00 18.36
N ASP A 204 9.51 -18.19 18.30
CA ASP A 204 8.25 -18.43 17.57
C ASP A 204 7.08 -17.67 18.20
N GLU A 205 7.18 -17.42 19.51
CA GLU A 205 6.21 -16.69 20.32
C GLU A 205 6.33 -15.17 20.12
N ASP A 206 7.55 -14.63 20.08
CA ASP A 206 7.78 -13.18 20.03
C ASP A 206 7.61 -12.60 18.62
N ILE A 207 7.87 -13.39 17.58
CA ILE A 207 7.76 -12.92 16.19
C ILE A 207 6.35 -12.44 15.84
N ILE A 208 5.32 -12.91 16.57
CA ILE A 208 3.93 -12.48 16.39
C ILE A 208 3.73 -10.98 16.67
N ASN A 209 4.61 -10.39 17.50
CA ASN A 209 4.54 -8.99 17.91
C ASN A 209 5.33 -8.06 16.99
N ILE A 210 6.15 -8.60 16.10
CA ILE A 210 6.92 -7.80 15.13
C ILE A 210 6.02 -7.39 13.96
N THR A 211 5.78 -6.09 13.81
CA THR A 211 5.08 -5.49 12.67
C THR A 211 5.99 -4.47 11.99
N LEU A 212 6.18 -4.64 10.68
CA LEU A 212 7.01 -3.74 9.87
C LEU A 212 6.14 -2.70 9.14
N PRO A 213 6.47 -1.40 9.22
CA PRO A 213 5.81 -0.35 8.44
C PRO A 213 6.17 -0.48 6.95
N THR A 214 5.41 0.19 6.08
CA THR A 214 5.73 0.33 4.65
C THR A 214 6.72 1.46 4.44
N GLY A 215 7.65 1.32 3.50
CA GLY A 215 8.48 2.44 3.07
C GLY A 215 9.39 3.04 4.15
N VAL A 216 9.93 2.20 5.03
CA VAL A 216 10.90 2.61 6.06
C VAL A 216 12.13 1.72 5.95
N PRO A 217 13.34 2.29 5.76
CA PRO A 217 14.56 1.52 5.77
C PRO A 217 14.83 0.91 7.15
N ILE A 218 15.20 -0.37 7.17
CA ILE A 218 15.55 -1.13 8.36
C ILE A 218 17.06 -1.40 8.30
N LEU A 219 17.79 -0.83 9.25
CA LEU A 219 19.20 -1.11 9.46
C LEU A 219 19.36 -2.34 10.34
N LEU A 220 20.16 -3.29 9.86
CA LEU A 220 20.60 -4.44 10.63
C LEU A 220 22.13 -4.47 10.67
N GLU A 221 22.67 -4.61 11.87
CA GLU A 221 24.10 -4.74 12.11
C GLU A 221 24.42 -6.18 12.49
N LEU A 222 25.33 -6.80 11.74
CA LEU A 222 25.64 -8.23 11.87
C LEU A 222 27.09 -8.45 12.36
N ASP A 223 27.29 -9.53 13.12
CA ASP A 223 28.60 -10.02 13.51
C ASP A 223 29.25 -10.90 12.43
N GLU A 224 30.41 -11.48 12.73
CA GLU A 224 31.15 -12.36 11.81
C GLU A 224 30.45 -13.69 11.49
N ASN A 225 29.46 -14.08 12.29
CA ASN A 225 28.62 -15.26 12.08
C ASN A 225 27.28 -14.90 11.44
N LEU A 226 27.10 -13.65 11.01
CA LEU A 226 25.86 -13.09 10.46
C LEU A 226 24.68 -13.12 11.44
N HIS A 227 24.94 -13.10 12.74
CA HIS A 227 23.91 -12.84 13.74
C HIS A 227 23.80 -11.35 14.02
N ALA A 228 22.60 -10.88 14.32
CA ALA A 228 22.38 -9.50 14.68
C ALA A 228 23.08 -9.14 16.00
N VAL A 229 23.83 -8.04 16.00
CA VAL A 229 24.51 -7.52 17.20
C VAL A 229 23.54 -6.82 18.15
N GLY A 230 22.38 -6.43 17.63
CA GLY A 230 21.27 -5.84 18.37
C GLY A 230 19.99 -5.91 17.54
N PRO A 231 18.86 -5.41 18.09
CA PRO A 231 17.61 -5.38 17.37
C PRO A 231 17.70 -4.49 16.12
N HIS A 232 16.92 -4.82 15.10
CA HIS A 232 16.77 -3.97 13.93
C HIS A 232 16.37 -2.53 14.28
N GLN A 233 16.87 -1.57 13.50
CA GLN A 233 16.60 -0.15 13.70
C GLN A 233 15.86 0.42 12.50
N PHE A 234 14.72 1.07 12.75
CA PHE A 234 14.02 1.82 11.72
C PHE A 234 14.69 3.19 11.52
N LEU A 235 15.12 3.48 10.30
CA LEU A 235 15.71 4.77 9.95
C LEU A 235 14.61 5.79 9.65
N GLY A 236 14.71 6.98 10.26
CA GLY A 236 13.77 8.08 10.07
C GLY A 236 13.14 8.60 11.38
N ASN A 237 12.05 9.36 11.25
CA ASN A 237 11.34 9.94 12.39
C ASN A 237 10.59 8.84 13.17
N GLN A 238 11.02 8.60 14.41
CA GLN A 238 10.52 7.49 15.22
C GLN A 238 9.02 7.60 15.56
N GLU A 239 8.49 8.80 15.78
CA GLU A 239 7.06 8.99 16.04
C GLU A 239 6.19 8.62 14.83
N ALA A 240 6.60 9.07 13.64
CA ALA A 240 5.92 8.73 12.39
C ALA A 240 5.99 7.22 12.10
N ILE A 241 7.12 6.58 12.39
CA ILE A 241 7.32 5.14 12.25
C ILE A 241 6.38 4.37 13.18
N GLN A 242 6.29 4.76 14.46
CA GLN A 242 5.37 4.11 15.41
C GLN A 242 3.90 4.30 14.99
N ALA A 243 3.53 5.46 14.47
CA ALA A 243 2.19 5.70 13.92
C ALA A 243 1.91 4.79 12.70
N ALA A 244 2.90 4.58 11.82
CA ALA A 244 2.79 3.69 10.66
C ALA A 244 2.67 2.21 11.07
N ILE A 245 3.44 1.77 12.09
CA ILE A 245 3.32 0.42 12.67
C ILE A 245 1.90 0.21 13.21
N LYS A 246 1.41 1.16 14.01
CA LYS A 246 0.05 1.11 14.57
C LYS A 246 -1.02 1.08 13.47
N LYS A 247 -0.86 1.85 12.38
CA LYS A 247 -1.76 1.80 11.21
C LYS A 247 -1.84 0.38 10.63
N VAL A 248 -0.71 -0.32 10.51
CA VAL A 248 -0.67 -1.72 10.01
C VAL A 248 -1.29 -2.70 10.99
N GLU A 249 -1.13 -2.50 12.30
CA GLU A 249 -1.79 -3.34 13.31
C GLU A 249 -3.31 -3.18 13.28
N ASP A 250 -3.77 -1.93 13.24
CA ASP A 250 -5.19 -1.56 13.26
C ASP A 250 -5.96 -2.06 12.02
N GLN A 251 -5.28 -2.42 10.92
CA GLN A 251 -5.90 -3.07 9.74
C GLN A 251 -6.59 -4.41 10.05
N GLY A 252 -6.21 -5.09 11.13
CA GLY A 252 -6.81 -6.36 11.55
C GLY A 252 -7.89 -6.22 12.63
N LYS A 253 -8.19 -5.00 13.06
CA LYS A 253 -9.19 -4.72 14.10
C LYS A 253 -10.49 -4.27 13.47
N VAL A 254 -11.61 -4.62 14.11
CA VAL A 254 -12.92 -4.11 13.72
C VAL A 254 -13.00 -2.64 14.14
N LYS A 255 -13.39 -1.75 13.22
CA LYS A 255 -13.65 -0.36 13.61
C LYS A 255 -14.80 -0.35 14.60
N LYS A 256 -14.54 0.09 15.83
CA LYS A 256 -15.62 0.43 16.78
C LYS A 256 -16.48 1.47 16.09
N LYS A 257 -17.76 1.15 15.82
CA LYS A 257 -18.73 2.18 15.43
C LYS A 257 -18.61 3.28 16.47
N ARG A 258 -18.23 4.49 16.06
CA ARG A 258 -18.51 5.67 16.87
C ARG A 258 -19.99 5.60 17.16
N ASP A 259 -20.36 5.52 18.43
CA ASP A 259 -21.76 5.57 18.85
C ASP A 259 -22.41 6.70 18.07
N ALA A 260 -23.36 6.33 17.20
CA ALA A 260 -24.22 7.30 16.57
C ALA A 260 -24.77 8.12 17.73
N LEU A 261 -24.42 9.41 17.74
CA LEU A 261 -24.79 10.37 18.76
C LEU A 261 -26.28 10.17 19.03
N LEU A 262 -26.60 9.49 20.13
CA LEU A 262 -27.95 9.41 20.66
C LEU A 262 -28.30 10.85 20.99
N VAL A 263 -28.91 11.55 20.03
CA VAL A 263 -29.71 12.73 20.31
C VAL A 263 -30.80 12.22 21.23
N LYS A 264 -30.53 12.31 22.55
CA LYS A 264 -31.55 12.18 23.58
C LYS A 264 -32.57 13.27 23.26
N THR A 265 -33.64 12.89 22.58
CA THR A 265 -34.91 13.60 22.62
C THR A 265 -35.35 13.59 24.08
N ARG A 266 -34.90 14.60 24.85
CA ARG A 266 -35.48 14.93 26.14
C ARG A 266 -36.86 15.53 25.87
N GLY A 267 -37.89 14.70 25.91
CA GLY A 267 -39.13 15.09 26.60
C GLY A 267 -38.93 14.90 28.12
N PRO A 268 -39.61 15.65 28.99
CA PRO A 268 -41.05 15.84 28.90
C PRO A 268 -41.52 17.31 28.94
N PHE A 269 -42.66 17.52 28.31
CA PHE A 269 -43.56 18.64 28.55
C PHE A 269 -43.82 18.79 30.06
N ASN A 270 -43.58 19.98 30.61
CA ASN A 270 -44.27 20.44 31.82
C ASN A 270 -44.48 21.95 31.72
N GLY A 271 -45.74 22.36 31.91
CA GLY A 271 -46.26 23.64 31.47
C GLY A 271 -45.76 24.87 32.24
N ARG A 272 -45.83 26.01 31.55
CA ARG A 272 -46.40 27.27 32.06
C ARG A 272 -46.57 28.28 30.91
N ASN A 273 -47.68 29.01 31.00
CA ASN A 273 -48.20 30.04 30.10
C ASN A 273 -47.16 30.94 29.42
N HIS A 274 -47.14 31.00 28.09
CA HIS A 274 -46.84 32.23 27.35
C HIS A 274 -47.68 32.33 26.07
N ARG A 275 -48.30 33.50 25.88
CA ARG A 275 -49.17 33.88 24.76
C ARG A 275 -48.49 33.66 23.41
N TRP A 276 -49.26 33.11 22.47
CA TRP A 276 -48.90 33.01 21.05
C TRP A 276 -49.08 34.39 20.38
N ILE A 277 -48.01 34.94 19.81
CA ILE A 277 -48.04 36.12 18.94
C ILE A 277 -47.61 35.65 17.54
N PRO A 278 -48.42 35.79 16.48
CA PRO A 278 -48.01 35.39 15.14
C PRO A 278 -46.95 36.35 14.57
N PRO A 279 -45.92 35.84 13.86
CA PRO A 279 -44.95 36.69 13.19
C PRO A 279 -45.59 37.37 11.96
N ARG A 280 -45.37 38.69 11.83
CA ARG A 280 -45.69 39.48 10.65
C ARG A 280 -44.79 39.07 9.48
N LYS A 281 -45.37 38.99 8.27
CA LYS A 281 -44.65 38.79 7.00
C LYS A 281 -43.59 39.90 6.80
N PRO A 282 -42.37 39.60 6.34
CA PRO A 282 -41.45 40.63 5.91
C PRO A 282 -41.71 40.99 4.43
N THR A 283 -41.96 42.27 4.18
CA THR A 283 -41.94 42.90 2.86
C THR A 283 -40.54 43.45 2.58
N THR A 284 -40.03 43.09 1.40
CA THR A 284 -39.14 43.85 0.49
C THR A 284 -37.75 44.36 0.93
N ASN A 285 -36.77 43.99 0.09
CA ASN A 285 -35.58 44.72 -0.37
C ASN A 285 -34.59 45.29 0.65
N THR A 286 -33.39 44.69 0.70
CA THR A 286 -32.12 45.32 0.25
C THR A 286 -30.93 44.36 0.45
N GLY A 287 -30.11 44.23 -0.60
CA GLY A 287 -28.63 44.15 -0.59
C GLY A 287 -27.86 43.15 0.30
N LEU A 288 -27.20 42.21 -0.38
CA LEU A 288 -25.82 41.69 -0.16
C LEU A 288 -25.40 41.21 1.25
N ALA A 289 -25.21 39.89 1.37
CA ALA A 289 -23.96 39.33 1.90
C ALA A 289 -23.76 37.89 1.37
N LEU A 290 -22.61 37.67 0.71
CA LEU A 290 -22.08 36.38 0.30
C LEU A 290 -21.90 35.43 1.50
N VAL A 291 -22.18 34.14 1.30
CA VAL A 291 -21.28 33.07 1.77
C VAL A 291 -21.30 31.93 0.75
N ASP A 292 -20.14 31.73 0.13
CA ASP A 292 -19.77 30.57 -0.67
C ASP A 292 -19.62 29.31 0.20
N ALA A 293 -20.07 28.16 -0.33
CA ALA A 293 -19.33 26.89 -0.32
C ALA A 293 -20.12 25.82 -1.11
N MET A 294 -19.92 25.78 -2.42
CA MET A 294 -20.14 24.59 -3.25
C MET A 294 -18.82 23.82 -3.36
N LEU A 295 -18.85 22.51 -3.09
CA LEU A 295 -18.71 21.47 -4.13
C LEU A 295 -18.71 20.09 -3.46
N CYS A 296 -19.72 19.27 -3.77
CA CYS A 296 -19.60 17.82 -3.77
C CYS A 296 -20.38 17.26 -4.96
N CYS A 297 -19.67 16.47 -5.75
CA CYS A 297 -20.13 15.80 -6.96
C CYS A 297 -21.30 14.84 -6.70
N GLY A 298 -22.26 14.86 -7.62
CA GLY A 298 -22.83 13.65 -8.22
C GLY A 298 -23.71 12.76 -7.35
N LEU A 299 -24.92 13.22 -7.01
CA LEU A 299 -26.04 12.34 -6.67
C LEU A 299 -27.22 12.68 -7.58
N ARG A 300 -27.72 11.66 -8.31
CA ARG A 300 -28.90 11.76 -9.18
C ARG A 300 -30.10 12.22 -8.35
N VAL A 301 -30.71 13.33 -8.73
CA VAL A 301 -31.95 13.83 -8.13
C VAL A 301 -33.13 13.17 -8.84
N PHE A 302 -33.95 12.43 -8.12
CA PHE A 302 -35.29 12.04 -8.56
C PHE A 302 -36.30 13.01 -7.94
N THR A 303 -37.16 13.62 -8.76
CA THR A 303 -38.30 14.40 -8.27
C THR A 303 -39.56 13.54 -8.40
N LEU A 304 -40.25 13.32 -7.28
CA LEU A 304 -41.61 12.78 -7.24
C LEU A 304 -42.60 13.94 -7.33
N ASP A 305 -43.66 13.79 -8.11
CA ASP A 305 -44.79 14.70 -8.04
C ASP A 305 -45.69 14.37 -6.84
N CYS A 306 -46.64 15.26 -6.53
CA CYS A 306 -47.50 15.18 -5.35
C CYS A 306 -48.47 13.96 -5.35
N GLU A 307 -48.46 13.13 -6.39
CA GLU A 307 -49.26 11.90 -6.48
C GLU A 307 -48.41 10.62 -6.63
N GLY A 308 -47.06 10.73 -6.59
CA GLY A 308 -46.16 9.60 -6.39
C GLY A 308 -45.79 8.80 -7.64
N ASN A 309 -45.92 9.37 -8.85
CA ASN A 309 -45.52 8.67 -10.08
C ASN A 309 -44.15 9.12 -10.62
N LEU A 310 -43.32 8.15 -11.03
CA LEU A 310 -42.04 8.36 -11.70
C LEU A 310 -42.26 8.59 -13.19
N SER A 311 -41.87 9.75 -13.73
CA SER A 311 -41.79 9.95 -15.18
C SER A 311 -40.33 10.08 -15.64
N HIS A 312 -39.96 9.30 -16.65
CA HIS A 312 -38.68 9.39 -17.34
C HIS A 312 -38.77 10.43 -18.47
N ARG A 313 -37.87 11.41 -18.49
CA ARG A 313 -37.54 12.16 -19.71
C ARG A 313 -36.05 12.07 -20.01
N PHE A 314 -35.75 11.50 -21.17
CA PHE A 314 -34.50 11.62 -21.91
C PHE A 314 -34.57 12.87 -22.80
N GLN A 315 -33.46 13.61 -22.91
CA GLN A 315 -33.04 14.41 -24.08
C GLN A 315 -31.62 14.93 -23.78
N GLU A 316 -30.58 14.36 -24.39
CA GLU A 316 -29.96 14.69 -25.69
C GLU A 316 -29.03 15.91 -25.66
N GLU A 317 -27.80 15.66 -26.07
CA GLU A 317 -26.65 16.56 -26.23
C GLU A 317 -26.93 17.70 -27.22
N TYR A 318 -26.34 18.88 -26.97
CA TYR A 318 -25.97 19.80 -28.04
C TYR A 318 -24.73 20.61 -27.64
N GLU A 319 -23.61 20.32 -28.33
CA GLU A 319 -22.53 21.28 -28.59
C GLU A 319 -23.01 22.33 -29.60
N THR A 320 -22.63 23.60 -29.41
CA THR A 320 -21.81 24.41 -30.35
C THR A 320 -21.93 25.91 -30.10
N SER A 321 -20.75 26.54 -29.96
CA SER A 321 -20.36 27.87 -30.46
C SER A 321 -21.22 29.13 -30.21
N LYS A 322 -20.60 30.16 -29.60
CA LYS A 322 -20.36 31.47 -30.25
C LYS A 322 -19.55 32.43 -29.35
N ILE A 323 -18.44 32.91 -29.88
CA ILE A 323 -17.69 34.11 -29.46
C ILE A 323 -18.15 35.29 -30.34
N PRO A 324 -18.16 36.54 -29.84
CA PRO A 324 -17.26 37.59 -30.38
C PRO A 324 -16.70 38.46 -29.22
N SER A 325 -15.61 39.24 -29.26
CA SER A 325 -14.67 39.70 -30.30
C SER A 325 -13.58 40.59 -29.64
N ALA A 326 -12.43 40.69 -30.30
CA ALA A 326 -11.48 41.82 -30.35
C ALA A 326 -10.44 42.04 -29.22
N LEU A 327 -9.17 41.75 -29.54
CA LEU A 327 -8.14 42.80 -29.71
C LEU A 327 -6.93 42.25 -30.50
N ILE A 328 -6.42 43.12 -31.36
CA ILE A 328 -5.47 42.97 -32.46
C ILE A 328 -4.04 43.25 -31.97
N PHE A 329 -3.04 42.50 -32.44
CA PHE A 329 -1.80 43.01 -33.07
C PHE A 329 -0.98 41.84 -33.67
N GLU A 330 -1.07 41.72 -35.02
CA GLU A 330 0.03 41.73 -36.01
C GLU A 330 1.49 41.72 -35.49
N ASP A 331 2.51 41.09 -36.11
CA ASP A 331 2.65 40.44 -37.43
C ASP A 331 4.03 39.73 -37.55
N SER A 332 4.08 38.74 -38.45
CA SER A 332 5.20 38.34 -39.32
C SER A 332 6.36 37.52 -38.72
N ARG A 333 6.91 36.45 -39.32
CA ARG A 333 6.86 35.92 -40.71
C ARG A 333 7.18 34.42 -40.65
N ALA A 334 6.32 33.58 -41.22
CA ALA A 334 6.52 32.79 -42.45
C ALA A 334 7.46 31.56 -42.32
N CYS A 335 6.97 30.31 -42.37
CA CYS A 335 6.39 29.55 -43.50
C CYS A 335 7.43 28.62 -44.18
N VAL A 336 7.10 27.33 -44.25
CA VAL A 336 7.09 26.46 -45.45
C VAL A 336 7.79 25.07 -45.30
N SER A 337 6.93 24.06 -45.50
CA SER A 337 7.11 22.74 -46.15
C SER A 337 7.99 21.63 -45.54
N LYS A 338 7.30 20.55 -45.13
CA LYS A 338 7.59 19.14 -45.48
C LYS A 338 7.32 18.89 -46.99
N PRO A 339 7.54 17.68 -47.57
CA PRO A 339 8.45 16.57 -47.25
C PRO A 339 9.22 16.08 -48.52
N ASN A 340 10.16 15.12 -48.38
CA ASN A 340 10.28 13.99 -49.32
C ASN A 340 11.25 12.88 -48.84
N TRP A 341 11.13 11.75 -49.51
CA TRP A 341 11.41 10.35 -49.15
C TRP A 341 12.82 9.81 -49.51
N ILE A 342 13.05 8.54 -49.11
CA ILE A 342 14.00 7.51 -49.64
C ILE A 342 15.45 7.67 -49.12
N ILE A 343 16.10 6.67 -48.50
CA ILE A 343 16.39 5.26 -48.91
C ILE A 343 16.12 4.26 -47.79
#